data_AF-A0A816TJV0-F1
#
_entry.id   AF-A0A816TJV0-F1
#
_cell.length_a   1.000
_cell.length_b   1.000
_cell.length_c   1.000
_cell.angle_alpha   90.00
_cell.angle_beta   90.00
_cell.angle_gamma   90.00
#
_symmetry.space_group_name_H-M   'P 1'
#
loop_
_entity.id
_entity.type
_entity.pdbx_description
1 polymer ?
#
loop_
_entity_poly.entity_id
_entity_poly.type
_entity_poly.pdbx_seq_one_letter_code
_entity_poly.pdbx_strand_id
1 'polypeptide(L)'
;MMNKALRVRNTELIFLFRTVIRDIYEQLLAHQCQKRVTVYRGQVLSIVEYKKLEKSCGSIISLNSFLSTSLNRRIAEGFVQQNKHLCASGDHVVVIFEIEADPAVVRMKNGNNRRPFTQIDELSYYGEESEVLFMLGSIFQLNEISHDQSSSSLSADATMSIIRMTLCSDHDNDLKQLYDHMKNEYDREETNLLSLGDVTYRMGKFDLAEKYYRRWLSELPSNDPSLGRLYQRLGRVADAKGEYDTSLEWYQKSLEMKMRTRPSDHVNIGITHNTIGNVHRNKGDRGRALESYNRAVSLFKQAHDENHPHLASFYNNIGIIYREEKKYFEALDFYEKSLSLRRKHLPSDHPDLGSSYNNVGIVHYCLDHYDLALDHYNRSLKIKLKSLPAEHPFIAMTYENMGIVYEDKDDFEQTLIYMKKAQAIYEVALPLNHPNVVNIKNNVKRVEDK
;
A
#
# COMPACT_ATOMS: atom_id res chain seq x y z
N MET A 1 8.95 40.93 -4.97
CA MET A 1 7.54 40.76 -4.53
C MET A 1 7.23 39.31 -4.12
N MET A 2 7.58 38.30 -4.93
CA MET A 2 7.42 36.88 -4.58
C MET A 2 8.17 36.46 -3.30
N ASN A 3 9.43 36.89 -3.12
CA ASN A 3 10.21 36.51 -1.93
C ASN A 3 9.63 37.07 -0.62
N LYS A 4 9.08 38.30 -0.66
CA LYS A 4 8.29 38.85 0.44
C LYS A 4 7.07 37.96 0.72
N ALA A 5 6.31 37.57 -0.32
CA ALA A 5 5.12 36.74 -0.17
C ALA A 5 5.42 35.35 0.43
N LEU A 6 6.52 34.71 0.03
CA LEU A 6 6.96 33.42 0.59
C LEU A 6 7.45 33.53 2.04
N ARG A 7 8.08 34.65 2.41
CA ARG A 7 8.49 34.91 3.80
C ARG A 7 7.30 35.24 4.70
N VAL A 8 6.36 36.06 4.24
CA VAL A 8 5.18 36.47 5.02
C VAL A 8 3.96 35.57 4.84
N ARG A 9 4.06 34.49 4.04
CA ARG A 9 2.97 33.57 3.69
C ARG A 9 1.69 34.27 3.19
N ASN A 10 1.84 35.32 2.37
CA ASN A 10 0.69 36.02 1.82
C ASN A 10 0.02 35.18 0.71
N THR A 11 -1.09 34.54 1.06
CA THR A 11 -1.82 33.59 0.21
C THR A 11 -2.41 34.23 -1.05
N GLU A 12 -2.89 35.47 -0.97
CA GLU A 12 -3.44 36.22 -2.12
C GLU A 12 -2.36 36.48 -3.18
N LEU A 13 -1.17 36.91 -2.75
CA LEU A 13 -0.02 37.06 -3.65
C LEU A 13 0.43 35.72 -4.24
N ILE A 14 0.48 34.65 -3.44
CA ILE A 14 0.84 33.30 -3.91
C ILE A 14 -0.14 32.80 -4.98
N PHE A 15 -1.44 33.07 -4.83
CA PHE A 15 -2.46 32.75 -5.85
C PHE A 15 -2.27 33.57 -7.13
N LEU A 16 -1.91 34.85 -7.00
CA LEU A 16 -1.61 35.72 -8.14
C LEU A 16 -0.42 35.20 -8.98
N PHE A 17 0.56 34.57 -8.33
CA PHE A 17 1.75 34.02 -8.99
C PHE A 17 1.52 32.67 -9.67
N ARG A 18 0.37 32.01 -9.49
CA ARG A 18 0.10 30.67 -10.05
C ARG A 18 0.32 30.58 -11.57
N THR A 19 0.07 31.67 -12.30
CA THR A 19 0.26 31.78 -13.76
C THR A 19 1.71 32.02 -14.17
N VAL A 20 2.61 32.39 -13.24
CA VAL A 20 4.01 32.76 -13.48
C VAL A 20 4.99 31.70 -12.92
N ILE A 21 4.50 30.69 -12.17
CA ILE A 21 5.33 29.65 -11.55
C ILE A 21 6.26 28.96 -12.55
N ARG A 22 5.80 28.71 -13.78
CA ARG A 22 6.62 28.10 -14.84
C ARG A 22 7.80 28.99 -15.23
N ASP A 23 7.55 30.27 -15.45
CA ASP A 23 8.58 31.23 -15.88
C ASP A 23 9.58 31.52 -14.76
N ILE A 24 9.11 31.53 -13.51
CA ILE A 24 9.96 31.56 -12.31
C ILE A 24 10.86 30.32 -12.28
N TYR A 25 10.29 29.14 -12.53
CA TYR A 25 11.06 27.89 -12.56
C TYR A 25 12.17 27.94 -13.61
N GLU A 26 11.88 28.45 -14.81
CA GLU A 26 12.85 28.63 -15.90
C GLU A 26 13.96 29.65 -15.55
N GLN A 27 13.62 30.76 -14.91
CA GLN A 27 14.61 31.77 -14.49
C GLN A 27 15.52 31.28 -13.34
N LEU A 28 14.98 30.50 -12.41
CA LEU A 28 15.74 29.94 -11.29
C LEU A 28 16.74 28.86 -11.74
N LEU A 29 16.54 28.24 -12.91
CA LEU A 29 17.52 27.32 -13.51
C LEU A 29 18.84 28.01 -13.87
N ALA A 30 18.84 29.34 -14.06
CA ALA A 30 20.04 30.10 -14.43
C ALA A 30 20.95 30.45 -13.23
N HIS A 31 20.46 30.41 -11.98
CA HIS A 31 21.13 30.97 -10.79
C HIS A 31 21.49 29.91 -9.72
N GLN A 32 22.05 28.79 -10.18
CA GLN A 32 22.20 27.57 -9.38
C GLN A 32 23.43 27.55 -8.48
N CYS A 33 23.25 27.11 -7.23
CA CYS A 33 24.35 26.82 -6.31
C CYS A 33 25.23 25.65 -6.80
N GLN A 34 26.55 25.78 -6.61
CA GLN A 34 27.54 24.77 -7.01
C GLN A 34 28.25 24.08 -5.83
N LYS A 35 28.04 24.56 -4.60
CA LYS A 35 28.70 24.05 -3.39
C LYS A 35 27.67 23.69 -2.33
N ARG A 36 28.05 22.79 -1.41
CA ARG A 36 27.27 22.49 -0.21
C ARG A 36 27.13 23.75 0.65
N VAL A 37 25.94 23.99 1.16
CA VAL A 37 25.59 25.15 1.98
C VAL A 37 24.80 24.75 3.21
N THR A 38 24.91 25.55 4.27
CA THR A 38 24.00 25.50 5.41
C THR A 38 23.16 26.76 5.37
N VAL A 39 21.84 26.58 5.40
CA VAL A 39 20.88 27.69 5.32
C VAL A 39 19.91 27.65 6.49
N TYR A 40 19.41 28.84 6.85
CA TYR A 40 18.66 29.09 8.06
C TYR A 40 17.30 29.71 7.75
N ARG A 41 16.27 29.29 8.48
CA ARG A 41 14.95 29.92 8.40
C ARG A 41 14.30 30.02 9.77
N GLY A 42 14.04 31.25 10.22
CA GLY A 42 13.21 31.50 11.39
C GLY A 42 11.73 31.37 11.05
N GLN A 43 10.96 30.73 11.92
CA GLN A 43 9.54 30.50 11.69
C GLN A 43 8.74 30.38 12.99
N VAL A 44 7.47 30.80 12.97
CA VAL A 44 6.49 30.49 14.01
C VAL A 44 5.67 29.29 13.56
N LEU A 45 5.52 28.29 14.42
CA LEU A 45 4.70 27.10 14.21
C LEU A 45 3.62 27.01 15.28
N SER A 46 2.47 26.45 14.93
CA SER A 46 1.50 26.04 15.95
C SER A 46 2.07 24.89 16.79
N ILE A 47 1.66 24.78 18.05
CA ILE A 47 2.09 23.69 18.94
C ILE A 47 1.69 22.31 18.39
N VAL A 48 0.60 22.25 17.63
CA VAL A 48 0.13 21.02 16.96
C VAL A 48 1.09 20.59 15.85
N GLU A 49 1.52 21.52 15.00
CA GLU A 49 2.50 21.25 13.94
C GLU A 49 3.86 20.89 14.53
N TYR A 50 4.28 21.61 15.58
CA TYR A 50 5.52 21.36 16.28
C TYR A 50 5.57 19.94 16.88
N LYS A 51 4.53 19.53 17.62
CA LYS A 51 4.43 18.17 18.18
C LYS A 51 4.39 17.07 17.11
N LYS A 52 3.87 17.37 15.90
CA LYS A 52 3.94 16.44 14.78
C LYS A 52 5.38 16.28 14.30
N LEU A 53 6.14 17.38 14.19
CA LEU A 53 7.55 17.32 13.83
C LEU A 53 8.37 16.54 14.85
N GLU A 54 8.12 16.72 16.15
CA GLU A 54 8.79 15.95 17.22
C GLU A 54 8.59 14.44 17.08
N LYS A 55 7.35 14.01 16.81
CA LYS A 55 7.03 12.58 16.57
C LYS A 55 7.62 12.04 15.27
N SER A 56 7.92 12.93 14.33
CA SER A 56 8.48 12.62 13.01
C SER A 56 10.01 12.77 12.96
N CYS A 57 10.68 12.96 14.10
CA CYS A 57 12.14 12.99 14.16
C CYS A 57 12.72 11.64 13.70
N GLY A 58 13.74 11.68 12.84
CA GLY A 58 14.26 10.49 12.15
C GLY A 58 13.49 10.08 10.89
N SER A 59 12.49 10.84 10.45
CA SER A 59 11.75 10.57 9.22
C SER A 59 11.92 11.65 8.16
N ILE A 60 11.39 11.37 6.97
CA ILE A 60 11.48 12.24 5.79
C ILE A 60 10.28 13.19 5.74
N ILE A 61 10.53 14.46 5.44
CA ILE A 61 9.53 15.52 5.31
C ILE A 61 9.61 16.14 3.92
N SER A 62 8.45 16.35 3.28
CA SER A 62 8.35 17.12 2.05
C SER A 62 7.62 18.44 2.28
N LEU A 63 8.12 19.50 1.65
CA LEU A 63 7.49 20.81 1.68
C LEU A 63 6.68 21.04 0.41
N ASN A 64 5.37 21.21 0.58
CA ASN A 64 4.41 21.47 -0.50
C ASN A 64 4.39 22.95 -0.94
N SER A 65 5.47 23.70 -0.69
CA SER A 65 5.63 25.10 -1.10
C SER A 65 7.11 25.44 -1.27
N PHE A 66 7.42 26.53 -1.99
CA PHE A 66 8.77 27.08 -2.03
C PHE A 66 9.22 27.48 -0.62
N LEU A 67 10.45 27.13 -0.26
CA LEU A 67 11.05 27.48 1.03
C LEU A 67 12.18 28.47 0.81
N SER A 68 11.98 29.71 1.24
CA SER A 68 13.03 30.74 1.23
C SER A 68 13.84 30.69 2.53
N THR A 69 15.15 30.78 2.42
CA THR A 69 16.11 30.56 3.52
C THR A 69 17.30 31.51 3.38
N SER A 70 18.09 31.67 4.43
CA SER A 70 19.24 32.57 4.48
C SER A 70 20.54 31.80 4.65
N LEU A 71 21.64 32.24 4.02
CA LEU A 71 22.98 31.78 4.43
C LEU A 71 23.42 32.38 5.78
N ASN A 72 22.74 33.42 6.26
CA ASN A 72 23.08 34.11 7.49
C ASN A 72 22.10 33.75 8.63
N ARG A 73 22.59 32.97 9.60
CA ARG A 73 21.82 32.58 10.79
C ARG A 73 21.21 33.75 11.56
N ARG A 74 21.89 34.91 11.62
CA ARG A 74 21.39 36.09 12.35
C ARG A 74 20.07 36.62 11.80
N ILE A 75 19.80 36.43 10.51
CA ILE A 75 18.54 36.86 9.88
C ILE A 75 17.38 35.99 10.37
N ALA A 76 17.59 34.67 10.46
CA ALA A 76 16.61 33.75 11.04
C ALA A 76 16.36 34.04 12.53
N GLU A 77 17.42 34.34 13.28
CA GLU A 77 17.32 34.72 14.70
C GLU A 77 16.59 36.05 14.89
N GLY A 78 16.89 37.06 14.07
CA GLY A 78 16.19 38.35 14.08
C GLY A 78 14.69 38.19 13.83
N PHE A 79 14.30 37.34 12.88
CA PHE A 79 12.89 37.02 12.64
C PHE A 79 12.23 36.37 13.85
N VAL A 80 12.89 35.37 14.47
CA VAL A 80 12.39 34.72 15.68
C VAL A 80 12.21 35.73 16.81
N GLN A 81 13.21 36.59 17.06
CA GLN A 81 13.17 37.59 18.11
C GLN A 81 12.00 38.58 17.93
N GLN A 82 11.76 39.06 16.71
CA GLN A 82 10.64 39.97 16.41
C GLN A 82 9.27 39.31 16.68
N ASN A 83 9.18 37.99 16.52
CA ASN A 83 7.92 37.25 16.62
C ASN A 83 7.73 36.48 17.94
N LYS A 84 8.67 36.57 18.90
CA LYS A 84 8.57 35.91 20.21
C LYS A 84 7.29 36.24 20.97
N HIS A 85 6.76 37.46 20.81
CA HIS A 85 5.52 37.91 21.44
C HIS A 85 4.30 37.05 21.07
N LEU A 86 4.30 36.39 19.89
CA LEU A 86 3.23 35.50 19.44
C LEU A 86 3.18 34.18 20.21
N CYS A 87 4.26 33.82 20.91
CA CYS A 87 4.34 32.60 21.73
C CYS A 87 3.77 32.78 23.14
N ALA A 88 3.38 34.00 23.54
CA ALA A 88 2.91 34.29 24.89
C ALA A 88 1.64 33.52 25.29
N SER A 89 0.82 33.07 24.32
CA SER A 89 -0.39 32.26 24.60
C SER A 89 -0.11 30.77 24.80
N GLY A 90 1.11 30.30 24.52
CA GLY A 90 1.47 28.87 24.54
C GLY A 90 0.99 28.06 23.33
N ASP A 91 0.21 28.66 22.42
CA ASP A 91 -0.30 27.97 21.22
C ASP A 91 0.72 27.87 20.08
N HIS A 92 1.80 28.65 20.18
CA HIS A 92 2.81 28.80 19.13
C HIS A 92 4.22 28.66 19.67
N VAL A 93 5.13 28.16 18.84
CA VAL A 93 6.55 28.02 19.13
C VAL A 93 7.35 28.67 18.01
N VAL A 94 8.37 29.45 18.37
CA VAL A 94 9.36 29.94 17.44
C VAL A 94 10.45 28.89 17.22
N VAL A 95 10.75 28.63 15.97
CA VAL A 95 11.74 27.63 15.56
C VAL A 95 12.73 28.23 14.57
N ILE A 96 13.96 27.72 14.59
CA ILE A 96 14.92 27.93 13.51
C ILE A 96 15.15 26.59 12.81
N PHE A 97 14.85 26.55 11.53
CA PHE A 97 15.30 25.47 10.66
C PHE A 97 16.76 25.73 10.29
N GLU A 98 17.62 24.76 10.60
CA GLU A 98 19.00 24.68 10.14
C GLU A 98 19.07 23.56 9.11
N ILE A 99 19.29 23.91 7.84
CA ILE A 99 19.17 23.00 6.72
C ILE A 99 20.54 22.84 6.06
N GLU A 100 21.07 21.63 6.11
CA GLU A 100 22.23 21.27 5.30
C GLU A 100 21.77 20.86 3.90
N ALA A 101 22.28 21.56 2.88
CA ALA A 101 21.90 21.34 1.51
C ALA A 101 23.14 21.14 0.64
N ASP A 102 23.29 19.92 0.12
CA ASP A 102 24.33 19.59 -0.85
C ASP A 102 23.69 19.49 -2.25
N PRO A 103 24.06 20.34 -3.22
CA PRO A 103 23.47 20.29 -4.55
C PRO A 103 23.83 19.01 -5.34
N ALA A 104 24.84 18.25 -4.92
CA ALA A 104 25.28 17.03 -5.59
C ALA A 104 24.43 15.79 -5.26
N VAL A 105 23.57 15.86 -4.24
CA VAL A 105 22.81 14.71 -3.74
C VAL A 105 21.58 14.37 -4.58
N VAL A 106 21.00 15.33 -5.29
CA VAL A 106 19.89 15.08 -6.23
C VAL A 106 20.48 14.77 -7.60
N ARG A 107 20.39 13.51 -8.05
CA ARG A 107 21.07 13.02 -9.26
C ARG A 107 20.10 12.85 -10.42
N MET A 108 20.59 13.18 -11.62
CA MET A 108 19.79 13.32 -12.83
C MET A 108 19.24 11.99 -13.37
N LYS A 109 18.02 12.06 -13.93
CA LYS A 109 17.57 11.17 -15.02
C LYS A 109 17.31 12.02 -16.26
N ASN A 110 17.86 11.61 -17.40
CA ASN A 110 17.50 12.08 -18.75
C ASN A 110 17.73 13.58 -19.06
N GLY A 111 18.87 14.16 -18.67
CA GLY A 111 19.37 15.42 -19.27
C GLY A 111 18.68 16.74 -18.87
N ASN A 112 17.56 16.71 -18.13
CA ASN A 112 16.91 17.91 -17.61
C ASN A 112 17.36 18.19 -16.16
N ASN A 113 18.07 19.31 -15.96
CA ASN A 113 18.54 19.76 -14.64
C ASN A 113 17.35 20.01 -13.68
N ARG A 114 17.19 19.17 -12.65
CA ARG A 114 16.33 19.46 -11.51
C ARG A 114 17.18 19.75 -10.28
N ARG A 115 17.68 20.99 -10.18
CA ARG A 115 18.44 21.40 -8.98
C ARG A 115 17.47 21.86 -7.88
N PRO A 116 17.52 21.28 -6.68
CA PRO A 116 16.50 21.43 -5.64
C PRO A 116 16.42 22.85 -5.05
N PHE A 117 17.45 23.67 -5.19
CA PHE A 117 17.47 25.04 -4.70
C PHE A 117 18.42 25.95 -5.50
N THR A 118 18.24 27.27 -5.36
CA THR A 118 18.97 28.30 -6.10
C THR A 118 19.26 29.54 -5.22
N GLN A 119 20.34 30.26 -5.50
CA GLN A 119 20.65 31.54 -4.83
C GLN A 119 19.91 32.68 -5.54
N ILE A 120 19.25 33.54 -4.77
CA ILE A 120 18.33 34.58 -5.28
C ILE A 120 18.62 35.95 -4.68
N ASP A 121 19.89 36.23 -4.40
CA ASP A 121 20.38 37.46 -3.75
C ASP A 121 19.84 38.72 -4.44
N GLU A 122 19.85 38.77 -5.78
CA GLU A 122 19.34 39.88 -6.59
C GLU A 122 17.82 40.11 -6.44
N LEU A 123 17.09 39.07 -6.03
CA LEU A 123 15.65 39.11 -5.82
C LEU A 123 15.30 39.21 -4.32
N SER A 124 16.29 39.23 -3.43
CA SER A 124 16.06 39.12 -2.00
C SER A 124 15.17 40.24 -1.47
N TYR A 125 14.38 39.92 -0.46
CA TYR A 125 13.58 40.93 0.22
C TYR A 125 14.46 41.93 1.00
N TYR A 126 15.63 41.49 1.48
CA TYR A 126 16.58 42.34 2.18
C TYR A 126 17.79 42.56 1.26
N GLY A 127 18.11 43.81 0.94
CA GLY A 127 19.07 44.15 -0.12
C GLY A 127 20.52 43.67 0.07
N GLU A 128 20.86 43.13 1.24
CA GLU A 128 22.19 42.60 1.59
C GLU A 128 22.15 41.14 2.06
N GLU A 129 21.00 40.45 1.91
CA GLU A 129 20.87 39.06 2.32
C GLU A 129 21.26 38.10 1.19
N SER A 130 22.14 37.15 1.50
CA SER A 130 22.34 35.98 0.66
C SER A 130 21.23 34.96 0.89
N GLU A 131 20.28 34.91 -0.05
CA GLU A 131 19.02 34.19 0.07
C GLU A 131 19.02 32.94 -0.82
N VAL A 132 18.57 31.82 -0.26
CA VAL A 132 18.48 30.53 -0.94
C VAL A 132 17.04 30.06 -0.98
N LEU A 133 16.56 29.70 -2.17
CA LEU A 133 15.19 29.26 -2.42
C LEU A 133 15.16 27.77 -2.81
N PHE A 134 14.46 26.95 -2.02
CA PHE A 134 14.17 25.55 -2.37
C PHE A 134 12.90 25.45 -3.21
N MET A 135 12.95 24.59 -4.22
CA MET A 135 11.84 24.32 -5.14
C MET A 135 10.73 23.48 -4.48
N LEU A 136 9.54 23.57 -5.06
CA LEU A 136 8.38 22.78 -4.68
C LEU A 136 8.68 21.26 -4.75
N GLY A 137 8.35 20.54 -3.67
CA GLY A 137 8.56 19.09 -3.60
C GLY A 137 10.00 18.70 -3.19
N SER A 138 10.81 19.64 -2.73
CA SER A 138 12.07 19.32 -2.04
C SER A 138 11.78 18.47 -0.81
N ILE A 139 12.63 17.46 -0.61
CA ILE A 139 12.49 16.45 0.44
C ILE A 139 13.68 16.59 1.39
N PHE A 140 13.41 16.51 2.69
CA PHE A 140 14.40 16.71 3.74
C PHE A 140 14.28 15.62 4.79
N GLN A 141 15.41 15.11 5.25
CA GLN A 141 15.51 14.25 6.41
C GLN A 141 15.45 15.13 7.66
N LEU A 142 14.53 14.82 8.58
CA LEU A 142 14.49 15.47 9.87
C LEU A 142 15.44 14.75 10.83
N ASN A 143 16.61 15.35 11.07
CA ASN A 143 17.69 14.70 11.82
C ASN A 143 17.47 14.79 13.32
N GLU A 144 17.23 16.00 13.82
CA GLU A 144 17.12 16.27 15.24
C GLU A 144 16.37 17.57 15.52
N ILE A 145 15.76 17.63 16.70
CA ILE A 145 15.17 18.85 17.25
C ILE A 145 15.85 19.08 18.61
N SER A 146 16.47 20.24 18.77
CA SER A 146 17.18 20.64 19.98
C SER A 146 16.64 21.97 20.51
N HIS A 147 16.88 22.24 21.79
CA HIS A 147 16.46 23.49 22.43
C HIS A 147 17.69 24.31 22.79
N ASP A 148 17.72 25.57 22.37
CA ASP A 148 18.80 26.48 22.72
C ASP A 148 18.47 27.21 24.03
N GLN A 149 19.25 26.93 25.08
CA GLN A 149 19.16 27.63 26.37
C GLN A 149 20.16 28.79 26.49
N SER A 150 20.92 29.12 25.44
CA SER A 150 22.08 30.03 25.52
C SER A 150 21.78 31.54 25.38
N SER A 151 20.55 31.99 25.64
CA SER A 151 20.27 33.44 25.80
C SER A 151 19.98 33.78 27.27
N SER A 152 21.06 33.91 28.05
CA SER A 152 21.08 34.37 29.44
C SER A 152 20.82 35.88 29.61
N SER A 153 19.92 36.44 28.81
CA SER A 153 19.37 37.77 29.05
C SER A 153 17.93 37.85 28.53
N LEU A 154 17.01 37.82 29.49
CA LEU A 154 15.59 38.23 29.46
C LEU A 154 14.51 37.16 29.14
N SER A 155 13.76 36.85 30.20
CA SER A 155 12.48 36.11 30.33
C SER A 155 12.44 34.62 29.95
N ALA A 156 11.94 33.80 30.88
CA ALA A 156 12.01 32.34 30.91
C ALA A 156 11.02 31.59 30.01
N ASP A 157 10.18 32.25 29.22
CA ASP A 157 8.97 31.60 28.66
C ASP A 157 8.98 31.38 27.12
N ALA A 158 10.10 31.61 26.43
CA ALA A 158 10.19 31.31 25.00
C ALA A 158 11.54 30.68 24.63
N THR A 159 11.73 29.42 25.01
CA THR A 159 12.84 28.58 24.53
C THR A 159 12.77 28.45 23.01
N MET A 160 13.83 28.83 22.32
CA MET A 160 13.94 28.68 20.87
C MET A 160 14.29 27.23 20.53
N SER A 161 13.48 26.59 19.68
CA SER A 161 13.80 25.26 19.16
C SER A 161 14.57 25.34 17.85
N ILE A 162 15.65 24.57 17.73
CA ILE A 162 16.44 24.40 16.51
C ILE A 162 16.07 23.06 15.90
N ILE A 163 15.58 23.10 14.66
CA ILE A 163 15.20 21.93 13.88
C ILE A 163 16.28 21.71 12.82
N ARG A 164 17.09 20.65 12.96
CA ARG A 164 18.15 20.34 11.99
C ARG A 164 17.65 19.35 10.95
N MET A 165 17.84 19.71 9.70
CA MET A 165 17.37 18.92 8.56
C MET A 165 18.46 18.83 7.50
N THR A 166 18.47 17.74 6.73
CA THR A 166 19.37 17.59 5.59
C THR A 166 18.55 17.37 4.33
N LEU A 167 18.90 18.04 3.25
CA LEU A 167 18.28 17.80 1.94
C LEU A 167 18.53 16.35 1.50
N CYS A 168 17.44 15.60 1.25
CA CYS A 168 17.53 14.21 0.84
C CYS A 168 17.98 14.07 -0.62
N SER A 169 18.74 13.00 -0.87
CA SER A 169 19.09 12.52 -2.20
C SER A 169 17.98 11.64 -2.79
N ASP A 170 17.95 11.46 -4.11
CA ASP A 170 17.13 10.42 -4.75
C ASP A 170 17.55 8.98 -4.34
N HIS A 171 18.65 8.84 -3.58
CA HIS A 171 19.27 7.58 -3.15
C HIS A 171 19.23 7.40 -1.63
N ASP A 172 18.41 8.18 -0.91
CA ASP A 172 18.21 7.99 0.54
C ASP A 172 17.83 6.52 0.79
N ASN A 173 18.48 5.84 1.73
CA ASN A 173 18.37 4.38 1.89
C ASN A 173 16.92 3.96 2.14
N ASP A 174 16.11 4.80 2.78
CA ASP A 174 14.71 4.49 3.08
C ASP A 174 13.81 4.73 1.85
N LEU A 175 14.05 5.80 1.08
CA LEU A 175 13.39 6.04 -0.21
C LEU A 175 13.80 5.00 -1.26
N LYS A 176 15.07 4.58 -1.23
CA LYS A 176 15.65 3.57 -2.11
C LYS A 176 15.18 2.18 -1.71
N GLN A 177 15.05 1.84 -0.44
CA GLN A 177 14.42 0.59 -0.01
C GLN A 177 12.94 0.56 -0.37
N LEU A 178 12.20 1.66 -0.18
CA LEU A 178 10.82 1.76 -0.61
C LEU A 178 10.70 1.64 -2.14
N TYR A 179 11.57 2.34 -2.88
CA TYR A 179 11.63 2.32 -4.33
C TYR A 179 12.07 0.96 -4.89
N ASP A 180 13.11 0.35 -4.33
CA ASP A 180 13.65 -0.95 -4.72
C ASP A 180 12.68 -2.08 -4.33
N HIS A 181 11.99 -1.97 -3.19
CA HIS A 181 10.88 -2.87 -2.85
C HIS A 181 9.72 -2.72 -3.85
N MET A 182 9.33 -1.47 -4.15
CA MET A 182 8.32 -1.16 -5.18
C MET A 182 8.75 -1.52 -6.60
N LYS A 183 10.05 -1.63 -6.88
CA LYS A 183 10.59 -2.01 -8.18
C LYS A 183 10.72 -3.53 -8.31
N ASN A 184 11.25 -4.19 -7.29
CA ASN A 184 11.49 -5.63 -7.26
C ASN A 184 10.20 -6.45 -7.12
N GLU A 185 9.19 -5.93 -6.41
CA GLU A 185 7.90 -6.64 -6.26
C GLU A 185 6.97 -6.43 -7.47
N TYR A 186 7.23 -5.44 -8.34
CA TYR A 186 6.26 -5.00 -9.36
C TYR A 186 6.77 -4.91 -10.80
N ASP A 187 8.07 -5.07 -11.06
CA ASP A 187 8.68 -5.18 -12.40
C ASP A 187 8.14 -4.14 -13.42
N ARG A 188 8.22 -2.84 -13.08
CA ARG A 188 7.77 -1.75 -13.97
C ARG A 188 8.81 -0.64 -14.08
N GLU A 189 9.16 -0.31 -15.32
CA GLU A 189 10.15 0.72 -15.68
C GLU A 189 9.69 2.16 -15.36
N GLU A 190 8.39 2.42 -15.17
CA GLU A 190 7.85 3.75 -14.86
C GLU A 190 6.79 3.75 -13.74
N THR A 191 7.02 4.57 -12.71
CA THR A 191 6.04 4.94 -11.69
C THR A 191 4.99 5.88 -12.29
N ASN A 192 3.80 5.35 -12.60
CA ASN A 192 2.64 6.11 -13.06
C ASN A 192 1.45 6.02 -12.08
N LEU A 193 0.38 6.80 -12.30
CA LEU A 193 -0.82 6.82 -11.44
C LEU A 193 -1.43 5.42 -11.24
N LEU A 194 -1.32 4.54 -12.25
CA LEU A 194 -1.77 3.16 -12.16
C LEU A 194 -0.97 2.36 -11.12
N SER A 195 0.36 2.48 -11.14
CA SER A 195 1.23 1.80 -10.17
C SER A 195 1.00 2.30 -8.74
N LEU A 196 0.75 3.60 -8.56
CA LEU A 196 0.37 4.17 -7.25
C LEU A 196 -0.98 3.63 -6.75
N GLY A 197 -1.96 3.51 -7.64
CA GLY A 197 -3.24 2.87 -7.34
C GLY A 197 -3.07 1.39 -6.95
N ASP A 198 -2.21 0.64 -7.66
CA ASP A 198 -1.97 -0.78 -7.40
C ASP A 198 -1.34 -0.98 -6.00
N VAL A 199 -0.37 -0.15 -5.61
CA VAL A 199 0.29 -0.21 -4.30
C VAL A 199 -0.68 0.17 -3.18
N THR A 200 -1.41 1.27 -3.35
CA THR A 200 -2.35 1.74 -2.31
C THR A 200 -3.52 0.79 -2.10
N TYR A 201 -3.97 0.09 -3.15
CA TYR A 201 -4.92 -1.00 -3.05
C TYR A 201 -4.38 -2.15 -2.18
N ARG A 202 -3.13 -2.58 -2.40
CA ARG A 202 -2.49 -3.65 -1.61
C ARG A 202 -2.28 -3.26 -0.15
N MET A 203 -2.07 -1.98 0.14
CA MET A 203 -2.03 -1.44 1.50
C MET A 203 -3.40 -1.43 2.20
N GLY A 204 -4.48 -1.86 1.54
CA GLY A 204 -5.85 -1.79 2.06
C GLY A 204 -6.44 -0.37 2.04
N LYS A 205 -5.76 0.60 1.41
CA LYS A 205 -6.22 2.00 1.32
C LYS A 205 -7.11 2.18 0.08
N PHE A 206 -8.27 1.54 0.09
CA PHE A 206 -9.14 1.43 -1.10
C PHE A 206 -9.64 2.77 -1.63
N ASP A 207 -10.02 3.72 -0.76
CA ASP A 207 -10.46 5.06 -1.20
C ASP A 207 -9.36 5.83 -1.93
N LEU A 208 -8.12 5.69 -1.45
CA LEU A 208 -6.96 6.33 -2.07
C LEU A 208 -6.62 5.69 -3.41
N ALA A 209 -6.69 4.35 -3.50
CA ALA A 209 -6.53 3.64 -4.75
C ALA A 209 -7.58 4.07 -5.79
N GLU A 210 -8.84 4.16 -5.38
CA GLU A 210 -9.95 4.64 -6.22
C GLU A 210 -9.67 6.05 -6.76
N LYS A 211 -9.20 6.96 -5.89
CA LYS A 211 -8.86 8.34 -6.27
C LYS A 211 -7.79 8.37 -7.37
N TYR A 212 -6.73 7.57 -7.26
CA TYR A 212 -5.68 7.51 -8.28
C TYR A 212 -6.19 6.93 -9.60
N TYR A 213 -6.99 5.87 -9.55
CA TYR A 213 -7.58 5.27 -10.75
C TYR A 213 -8.57 6.19 -11.45
N ARG A 214 -9.42 6.92 -10.71
CA ARG A 214 -10.37 7.90 -11.29
C ARG A 214 -9.67 9.08 -11.92
N ARG A 215 -8.58 9.57 -11.30
CA ARG A 215 -7.74 10.60 -11.91
C ARG A 215 -7.17 10.12 -13.24
N TRP A 216 -6.57 8.93 -13.26
CA TRP A 216 -6.03 8.38 -14.50
C TRP A 216 -7.12 8.16 -15.56
N LEU A 217 -8.32 7.73 -15.15
CA LEU A 217 -9.48 7.60 -16.03
C LEU A 217 -9.85 8.93 -16.70
N SER A 218 -9.74 10.05 -16.00
CA SER A 218 -10.02 11.39 -16.56
C SER A 218 -8.96 11.89 -17.54
N GLU A 219 -7.76 11.32 -17.50
CA GLU A 219 -6.64 11.69 -18.37
C GLU A 219 -6.60 10.84 -19.66
N LEU A 220 -7.35 9.74 -19.73
CA LEU A 220 -7.37 8.82 -20.86
C LEU A 220 -8.47 9.17 -21.89
N PRO A 221 -8.19 9.09 -23.20
CA PRO A 221 -9.21 9.23 -24.24
C PRO A 221 -10.16 8.03 -24.24
N SER A 222 -11.39 8.23 -24.72
CA SER A 222 -12.50 7.25 -24.66
C SER A 222 -12.22 5.90 -25.34
N ASN A 223 -11.23 5.83 -26.23
CA ASN A 223 -10.85 4.63 -26.97
C ASN A 223 -9.47 4.07 -26.56
N ASP A 224 -8.90 4.51 -25.44
CA ASP A 224 -7.59 4.02 -25.00
C ASP A 224 -7.64 2.52 -24.67
N PRO A 225 -6.77 1.67 -25.25
CA PRO A 225 -6.71 0.24 -24.95
C PRO A 225 -6.49 -0.09 -23.47
N SER A 226 -5.90 0.83 -22.70
CA SER A 226 -5.62 0.69 -21.28
C SER A 226 -6.88 0.80 -20.41
N LEU A 227 -7.98 1.36 -20.94
CA LEU A 227 -9.25 1.49 -20.21
C LEU A 227 -9.78 0.15 -19.72
N GLY A 228 -9.64 -0.92 -20.52
CA GLY A 228 -10.06 -2.26 -20.11
C GLY A 228 -9.38 -2.67 -18.80
N ARG A 229 -8.05 -2.47 -18.69
CA ARG A 229 -7.29 -2.78 -17.48
C ARG A 229 -7.69 -1.87 -16.32
N LEU A 230 -7.89 -0.59 -16.58
CA LEU A 230 -8.28 0.39 -15.55
C LEU A 230 -9.67 0.07 -14.96
N TYR A 231 -10.64 -0.29 -15.80
CA TYR A 231 -11.95 -0.73 -15.36
C TYR A 231 -11.87 -1.98 -14.49
N GLN A 232 -11.02 -2.96 -14.83
CA GLN A 232 -10.80 -4.10 -13.93
C GLN A 232 -10.25 -3.67 -12.57
N ARG A 233 -9.34 -2.69 -12.51
CA ARG A 233 -8.80 -2.19 -11.24
C ARG A 233 -9.87 -1.46 -10.41
N LEU A 234 -10.71 -0.64 -11.04
CA LEU A 234 -11.83 0.02 -10.38
C LEU A 234 -12.85 -1.01 -9.86
N GLY A 235 -13.15 -2.06 -10.63
CA GLY A 235 -14.01 -3.16 -10.19
C GLY A 235 -13.44 -3.88 -8.96
N ARG A 236 -12.13 -4.18 -8.95
CA ARG A 236 -11.44 -4.78 -7.79
C ARG A 236 -11.52 -3.91 -6.53
N VAL A 237 -11.41 -2.58 -6.69
CA VAL A 237 -11.54 -1.64 -5.56
C VAL A 237 -12.96 -1.63 -5.03
N ALA A 238 -13.97 -1.53 -5.91
CA ALA A 238 -15.38 -1.55 -5.52
C ALA A 238 -15.75 -2.86 -4.80
N ASP A 239 -15.30 -4.03 -5.31
CA ASP A 239 -15.50 -5.33 -4.65
C ASP A 239 -14.88 -5.35 -3.24
N ALA A 240 -13.66 -4.83 -3.08
CA ALA A 240 -12.99 -4.76 -1.78
C ALA A 240 -13.69 -3.83 -0.78
N LYS A 241 -14.41 -2.81 -1.26
CA LYS A 241 -15.26 -1.92 -0.44
C LYS A 241 -16.64 -2.51 -0.15
N GLY A 242 -16.98 -3.67 -0.72
CA GLY A 242 -18.33 -4.27 -0.62
C GLY A 242 -19.36 -3.64 -1.56
N GLU A 243 -18.93 -2.78 -2.49
CA GLU A 243 -19.77 -2.11 -3.48
C GLU A 243 -20.00 -3.02 -4.70
N TYR A 244 -20.68 -4.16 -4.48
CA TYR A 244 -20.74 -5.23 -5.47
C TYR A 244 -21.40 -4.83 -6.80
N ASP A 245 -22.44 -4.00 -6.78
CA ASP A 245 -23.11 -3.55 -8.03
C ASP A 245 -22.21 -2.65 -8.87
N THR A 246 -21.53 -1.69 -8.23
CA THR A 246 -20.52 -0.84 -8.89
C THR A 246 -19.35 -1.67 -9.42
N SER A 247 -18.93 -2.70 -8.68
CA SER A 247 -17.92 -3.64 -9.13
C SER A 247 -18.31 -4.36 -10.42
N LEU A 248 -19.54 -4.88 -10.48
CA LEU A 248 -20.08 -5.55 -11.67
C LEU A 248 -20.16 -4.60 -12.88
N GLU A 249 -20.59 -3.35 -12.68
CA GLU A 249 -20.59 -2.33 -13.76
C GLU A 249 -19.20 -2.09 -14.33
N TRP A 250 -18.18 -1.99 -13.48
CA TRP A 250 -16.80 -1.82 -13.94
C TRP A 250 -16.27 -3.04 -14.68
N TYR A 251 -16.54 -4.25 -14.19
CA TYR A 251 -16.13 -5.46 -14.90
C TYR A 251 -16.86 -5.63 -16.24
N GLN A 252 -18.13 -5.22 -16.32
CA GLN A 252 -18.88 -5.21 -17.57
C GLN A 252 -18.26 -4.25 -18.59
N LYS A 253 -17.93 -3.02 -18.19
CA LYS A 253 -17.19 -2.06 -19.04
C LYS A 253 -15.84 -2.62 -19.48
N SER A 254 -15.12 -3.31 -18.58
CA SER A 254 -13.88 -4.01 -18.95
C SER A 254 -14.10 -5.09 -20.00
N LEU A 255 -15.18 -5.86 -19.88
CA LEU A 255 -15.50 -6.96 -20.78
C LEU A 255 -15.80 -6.43 -22.19
N GLU A 256 -16.60 -5.37 -22.28
CA GLU A 256 -16.93 -4.69 -23.55
C GLU A 256 -15.69 -4.17 -24.26
N MET A 257 -14.76 -3.54 -23.51
CA MET A 257 -13.50 -3.08 -24.09
C MET A 257 -12.63 -4.24 -24.61
N LYS A 258 -12.56 -5.35 -23.86
CA LYS A 258 -11.81 -6.54 -24.29
C LYS A 258 -12.42 -7.18 -25.54
N MET A 259 -13.74 -7.31 -25.57
CA MET A 259 -14.46 -7.86 -26.72
C MET A 259 -14.30 -6.99 -27.96
N ARG A 260 -14.24 -5.65 -27.83
CA ARG A 260 -13.98 -4.74 -28.94
C ARG A 260 -12.55 -4.78 -29.45
N THR A 261 -11.58 -4.82 -28.55
CA THR A 261 -10.15 -4.70 -28.91
C THR A 261 -9.56 -6.02 -29.38
N ARG A 262 -9.94 -7.14 -28.74
CA ARG A 262 -9.46 -8.49 -29.06
C ARG A 262 -10.56 -9.53 -28.84
N PRO A 263 -11.50 -9.70 -29.80
CA PRO A 263 -12.60 -10.65 -29.69
C PRO A 263 -12.16 -12.12 -29.49
N SER A 264 -10.99 -12.48 -30.02
CA SER A 264 -10.39 -13.82 -29.91
C SER A 264 -9.63 -14.08 -28.61
N ASP A 265 -9.54 -13.08 -27.71
CA ASP A 265 -8.87 -13.21 -26.41
C ASP A 265 -9.77 -13.90 -25.38
N HIS A 266 -10.19 -15.12 -25.71
CA HIS A 266 -11.07 -15.95 -24.89
C HIS A 266 -10.50 -16.18 -23.48
N VAL A 267 -9.18 -16.21 -23.35
CA VAL A 267 -8.45 -16.37 -22.09
C VAL A 267 -8.71 -15.17 -21.16
N ASN A 268 -8.43 -13.93 -21.59
CA ASN A 268 -8.63 -12.76 -20.73
C ASN A 268 -10.11 -12.45 -20.47
N ILE A 269 -10.99 -12.77 -21.42
CA ILE A 269 -12.44 -12.69 -21.25
C ILE A 269 -12.88 -13.71 -20.19
N GLY A 270 -12.41 -14.95 -20.25
CA GLY A 270 -12.70 -16.00 -19.27
C GLY A 270 -12.23 -15.65 -17.86
N ILE A 271 -11.02 -15.11 -17.70
CA ILE A 271 -10.52 -14.62 -16.40
C ILE A 271 -11.45 -13.52 -15.83
N THR A 272 -11.98 -12.65 -16.69
CA THR A 272 -12.92 -11.59 -16.27
C THR A 272 -14.24 -12.17 -15.79
N HIS A 273 -14.80 -13.17 -16.50
CA HIS A 273 -15.99 -13.89 -16.05
C HIS A 273 -15.78 -14.60 -14.70
N ASN A 274 -14.63 -15.22 -14.48
CA ASN A 274 -14.33 -15.80 -13.17
C ASN A 274 -14.30 -14.73 -12.06
N THR A 275 -13.77 -13.54 -12.37
CA THR A 275 -13.76 -12.43 -11.42
C THR A 275 -15.18 -11.92 -11.12
N ILE A 276 -16.04 -11.79 -12.15
CA ILE A 276 -17.48 -11.49 -11.98
C ILE A 276 -18.17 -12.55 -11.12
N GLY A 277 -17.83 -13.82 -11.31
CA GLY A 277 -18.34 -14.91 -10.48
C GLY A 277 -17.97 -14.75 -8.99
N ASN A 278 -16.74 -14.31 -8.69
CA ASN A 278 -16.33 -14.01 -7.32
C ASN A 278 -17.19 -12.89 -6.71
N VAL A 279 -17.46 -11.82 -7.47
CA VAL A 279 -18.31 -10.70 -7.01
C VAL A 279 -19.73 -11.17 -6.73
N HIS A 280 -20.33 -11.98 -7.61
CA HIS A 280 -21.64 -12.57 -7.37
C HIS A 280 -21.68 -13.45 -6.12
N ARG A 281 -20.64 -14.27 -5.91
CA ARG A 281 -20.50 -15.08 -4.69
C ARG A 281 -20.41 -14.20 -3.45
N ASN A 282 -19.60 -13.14 -3.45
CA ASN A 282 -19.47 -12.21 -2.33
C ASN A 282 -20.80 -11.48 -2.04
N LYS A 283 -21.60 -11.19 -3.08
CA LYS A 283 -22.96 -10.65 -2.97
C LYS A 283 -23.98 -11.67 -2.45
N GLY A 284 -23.64 -12.96 -2.41
CA GLY A 284 -24.53 -14.06 -2.01
C GLY A 284 -25.35 -14.67 -3.15
N ASP A 285 -25.16 -14.22 -4.39
CA ASP A 285 -25.85 -14.76 -5.58
C ASP A 285 -25.08 -15.96 -6.16
N ARG A 286 -25.33 -17.13 -5.57
CA ARG A 286 -24.65 -18.38 -5.96
C ARG A 286 -24.98 -18.84 -7.38
N GLY A 287 -26.21 -18.58 -7.85
CA GLY A 287 -26.66 -18.95 -9.19
C GLY A 287 -25.87 -18.21 -10.27
N ARG A 288 -25.81 -16.88 -10.17
CA ARG A 288 -25.01 -16.08 -11.13
C ARG A 288 -23.52 -16.30 -11.00
N ALA A 289 -23.03 -16.63 -9.80
CA ALA A 289 -21.64 -17.01 -9.61
C ALA A 289 -21.29 -18.28 -10.41
N LEU A 290 -22.09 -19.34 -10.29
CA LEU A 290 -21.93 -20.58 -11.06
C LEU A 290 -22.03 -20.35 -12.57
N GLU A 291 -23.00 -19.55 -13.03
CA GLU A 291 -23.13 -19.19 -14.44
C GLU A 291 -21.84 -18.54 -14.97
N SER A 292 -21.31 -17.57 -14.22
CA SER A 292 -20.09 -16.84 -14.57
C SER A 292 -18.85 -17.74 -14.58
N TYR A 293 -18.69 -18.61 -13.59
CA TYR A 293 -17.57 -19.57 -13.56
C TYR A 293 -17.66 -20.59 -14.70
N ASN A 294 -18.85 -21.12 -14.98
CA ASN A 294 -19.06 -22.06 -16.09
C ASN A 294 -18.79 -21.37 -17.43
N ARG A 295 -19.19 -20.10 -17.58
CA ARG A 295 -18.87 -19.32 -18.78
C ARG A 295 -17.36 -19.16 -18.97
N ALA A 296 -16.61 -18.92 -17.89
CA ALA A 296 -15.15 -18.88 -17.92
C ALA A 296 -14.55 -20.22 -18.37
N VAL A 297 -15.02 -21.35 -17.83
CA VAL A 297 -14.59 -22.70 -18.25
C VAL A 297 -14.89 -22.94 -19.74
N SER A 298 -16.09 -22.60 -20.21
CA SER A 298 -16.47 -22.76 -21.62
C SER A 298 -15.57 -21.96 -22.58
N LEU A 299 -15.18 -20.73 -22.20
CA LEU A 299 -14.30 -19.90 -23.03
C LEU A 299 -12.90 -20.51 -23.18
N PHE A 300 -12.35 -21.11 -22.13
CA PHE A 300 -11.05 -21.80 -22.20
C PHE A 300 -11.13 -23.11 -23.00
N LYS A 301 -12.24 -23.85 -22.90
CA LYS A 301 -12.49 -25.00 -23.77
C LYS A 301 -12.60 -24.61 -25.25
N GLN A 302 -13.26 -23.49 -25.55
CA GLN A 302 -13.36 -22.95 -26.92
C GLN A 302 -11.99 -22.52 -27.47
N ALA A 303 -11.07 -22.10 -26.61
CA ALA A 303 -9.69 -21.80 -26.99
C ALA A 303 -8.82 -23.06 -27.20
N HIS A 304 -9.39 -24.27 -27.12
CA HIS A 304 -8.70 -25.56 -27.15
C HIS A 304 -7.60 -25.71 -26.08
N ASP A 305 -7.76 -25.04 -24.95
CA ASP A 305 -6.79 -24.99 -23.86
C ASP A 305 -7.32 -25.67 -22.60
N GLU A 306 -7.64 -26.96 -22.74
CA GLU A 306 -8.29 -27.76 -21.68
C GLU A 306 -7.41 -27.99 -20.44
N ASN A 307 -6.12 -27.67 -20.54
CA ASN A 307 -5.15 -27.81 -19.46
C ASN A 307 -4.66 -26.46 -18.93
N HIS A 308 -5.26 -25.33 -19.31
CA HIS A 308 -4.75 -24.04 -18.87
C HIS A 308 -4.71 -23.92 -17.33
N PRO A 309 -3.61 -23.43 -16.73
CA PRO A 309 -3.48 -23.32 -15.27
C PRO A 309 -4.63 -22.56 -14.58
N HIS A 310 -5.22 -21.55 -15.24
CA HIS A 310 -6.37 -20.82 -14.70
C HIS A 310 -7.64 -21.65 -14.50
N LEU A 311 -7.84 -22.73 -15.27
CA LEU A 311 -8.99 -23.63 -15.09
C LEU A 311 -9.01 -24.21 -13.67
N ALA A 312 -7.85 -24.43 -13.05
CA ALA A 312 -7.78 -24.92 -11.68
C ALA A 312 -8.46 -23.96 -10.69
N SER A 313 -8.28 -22.65 -10.85
CA SER A 313 -8.94 -21.66 -9.99
C SER A 313 -10.44 -21.60 -10.23
N PHE A 314 -10.90 -21.80 -11.47
CA PHE A 314 -12.32 -21.78 -11.80
C PHE A 314 -13.03 -23.00 -11.21
N TYR A 315 -12.45 -24.19 -11.37
CA TYR A 315 -12.98 -25.40 -10.74
C TYR A 315 -12.95 -25.32 -9.21
N ASN A 316 -11.90 -24.75 -8.61
CA ASN A 316 -11.89 -24.50 -7.17
C ASN A 316 -13.05 -23.60 -6.74
N ASN A 317 -13.32 -22.52 -7.46
CA ASN A 317 -14.42 -21.60 -7.17
C ASN A 317 -15.80 -22.26 -7.31
N ILE A 318 -15.98 -23.11 -8.32
CA ILE A 318 -17.19 -23.91 -8.49
C ILE A 318 -17.36 -24.89 -7.32
N GLY A 319 -16.28 -25.59 -6.94
CA GLY A 319 -16.27 -26.50 -5.78
C GLY A 319 -16.61 -25.79 -4.47
N ILE A 320 -16.18 -24.53 -4.29
CA ILE A 320 -16.58 -23.71 -3.15
C ILE A 320 -18.09 -23.48 -3.12
N ILE A 321 -18.72 -23.12 -4.25
CA ILE A 321 -20.17 -22.91 -4.30
C ILE A 321 -20.91 -24.20 -3.93
N TYR A 322 -20.54 -25.34 -4.53
CA TYR A 322 -21.19 -26.62 -4.22
C TYR A 322 -21.03 -27.01 -2.74
N ARG A 323 -19.86 -26.76 -2.16
CA ARG A 323 -19.65 -26.99 -0.72
C ARG A 323 -20.55 -26.09 0.13
N GLU A 324 -20.68 -24.81 -0.21
CA GLU A 324 -21.59 -23.88 0.49
C GLU A 324 -23.06 -24.30 0.37
N GLU A 325 -23.43 -24.96 -0.74
CA GLU A 325 -24.75 -25.57 -0.93
C GLU A 325 -24.89 -26.97 -0.29
N LYS A 326 -23.87 -27.44 0.43
CA LYS A 326 -23.79 -28.79 1.04
C LYS A 326 -23.89 -29.94 0.02
N LYS A 327 -23.59 -29.67 -1.25
CA LYS A 327 -23.48 -30.64 -2.34
C LYS A 327 -22.06 -31.18 -2.40
N TYR A 328 -21.73 -32.03 -1.42
CA TYR A 328 -20.34 -32.41 -1.14
C TYR A 328 -19.71 -33.29 -2.23
N PHE A 329 -20.47 -34.17 -2.89
CA PHE A 329 -19.94 -35.00 -3.97
C PHE A 329 -19.58 -34.15 -5.21
N GLU A 330 -20.43 -33.19 -5.58
CA GLU A 330 -20.13 -32.24 -6.64
C GLU A 330 -18.93 -31.35 -6.27
N ALA A 331 -18.86 -30.88 -5.03
CA ALA A 331 -17.71 -30.11 -4.55
C ALA A 331 -16.40 -30.92 -4.66
N LEU A 332 -16.44 -32.21 -4.30
CA LEU A 332 -15.29 -33.11 -4.40
C LEU A 332 -14.79 -33.23 -5.84
N ASP A 333 -15.68 -33.54 -6.79
CA ASP A 333 -15.33 -33.66 -8.21
C ASP A 333 -14.64 -32.40 -8.75
N PHE A 334 -15.16 -31.22 -8.40
CA PHE A 334 -14.55 -29.96 -8.84
C PHE A 334 -13.22 -29.65 -8.13
N TYR A 335 -13.08 -29.95 -6.83
CA TYR A 335 -11.81 -29.78 -6.14
C TYR A 335 -10.74 -30.75 -6.64
N GLU A 336 -11.09 -32.00 -6.99
CA GLU A 336 -10.17 -32.96 -7.57
C GLU A 336 -9.70 -32.54 -8.97
N LYS A 337 -10.60 -32.02 -9.81
CA LYS A 337 -10.24 -31.40 -11.11
C LYS A 337 -9.26 -30.25 -10.92
N SER A 338 -9.50 -29.38 -9.94
CA SER A 338 -8.59 -28.28 -9.60
C SER A 338 -7.22 -28.77 -9.15
N LEU A 339 -7.19 -29.74 -8.22
CA LEU A 339 -5.98 -30.33 -7.68
C LEU A 339 -5.16 -31.03 -8.77
N SER A 340 -5.82 -31.78 -9.66
CA SER A 340 -5.18 -32.46 -10.80
C SER A 340 -4.45 -31.47 -11.72
N LEU A 341 -5.10 -30.37 -12.10
CA LEU A 341 -4.47 -29.33 -12.91
C LEU A 341 -3.32 -28.64 -12.17
N ARG A 342 -3.48 -28.31 -10.88
CA ARG A 342 -2.38 -27.73 -10.09
C ARG A 342 -1.19 -28.67 -9.99
N ARG A 343 -1.41 -29.97 -9.79
CA ARG A 343 -0.32 -30.97 -9.77
C ARG A 343 0.44 -31.07 -11.08
N LYS A 344 -0.24 -30.82 -12.21
CA LYS A 344 0.37 -30.84 -13.54
C LYS A 344 1.25 -29.60 -13.80
N HIS A 345 0.89 -28.45 -13.24
CA HIS A 345 1.51 -27.17 -13.60
C HIS A 345 2.36 -26.53 -12.49
N LEU A 346 2.24 -26.97 -11.24
CA LEU A 346 2.95 -26.38 -10.10
C LEU A 346 4.02 -27.32 -9.53
N PRO A 347 5.11 -26.76 -8.97
CA PRO A 347 6.06 -27.53 -8.17
C PRO A 347 5.35 -28.28 -7.02
N SER A 348 5.87 -29.45 -6.65
CA SER A 348 5.24 -30.34 -5.65
C SER A 348 5.05 -29.72 -4.26
N ASP A 349 5.80 -28.67 -3.95
CA ASP A 349 5.76 -27.91 -2.71
C ASP A 349 5.09 -26.54 -2.85
N HIS A 350 4.42 -26.25 -3.95
CA HIS A 350 3.73 -24.98 -4.12
C HIS A 350 2.56 -24.83 -3.11
N PRO A 351 2.41 -23.71 -2.39
CA PRO A 351 1.36 -23.50 -1.38
C PRO A 351 -0.07 -23.79 -1.88
N ASP A 352 -0.37 -23.48 -3.14
CA ASP A 352 -1.68 -23.76 -3.75
C ASP A 352 -2.05 -25.25 -3.80
N LEU A 353 -1.06 -26.15 -3.89
CA LEU A 353 -1.31 -27.59 -3.74
C LEU A 353 -1.73 -27.90 -2.31
N GLY A 354 -1.07 -27.29 -1.32
CA GLY A 354 -1.46 -27.38 0.07
C GLY A 354 -2.89 -26.92 0.29
N SER A 355 -3.28 -25.78 -0.28
CA SER A 355 -4.66 -25.27 -0.23
C SER A 355 -5.67 -26.22 -0.90
N SER A 356 -5.34 -26.79 -2.06
CA SER A 356 -6.19 -27.77 -2.73
C SER A 356 -6.40 -29.04 -1.91
N TYR A 357 -5.34 -29.60 -1.33
CA TYR A 357 -5.47 -30.76 -0.43
C TYR A 357 -6.32 -30.45 0.80
N ASN A 358 -6.19 -29.24 1.37
CA ASN A 358 -7.05 -28.83 2.47
C ASN A 358 -8.53 -28.76 2.06
N ASN A 359 -8.85 -28.26 0.87
CA ASN A 359 -10.23 -28.18 0.39
C ASN A 359 -10.84 -29.57 0.18
N VAL A 360 -10.09 -30.51 -0.37
CA VAL A 360 -10.50 -31.92 -0.50
C VAL A 360 -10.70 -32.55 0.89
N GLY A 361 -9.77 -32.31 1.82
CA GLY A 361 -9.89 -32.78 3.20
C GLY A 361 -11.15 -32.27 3.92
N ILE A 362 -11.52 -31.00 3.71
CA ILE A 362 -12.78 -30.44 4.24
C ILE A 362 -13.99 -31.19 3.71
N VAL A 363 -14.03 -31.52 2.43
CA VAL A 363 -15.17 -32.25 1.85
C VAL A 363 -15.25 -33.67 2.39
N HIS A 364 -14.12 -34.36 2.54
CA HIS A 364 -14.11 -35.68 3.19
C HIS A 364 -14.55 -35.61 4.65
N TYR A 365 -14.15 -34.58 5.38
CA TYR A 365 -14.64 -34.34 6.73
C TYR A 365 -16.17 -34.16 6.76
N CYS A 366 -16.73 -33.34 5.87
CA CYS A 366 -18.19 -33.15 5.77
C CYS A 366 -18.96 -34.41 5.32
N LEU A 367 -18.27 -35.41 4.76
CA LEU A 367 -18.80 -36.71 4.40
C LEU A 367 -18.53 -37.79 5.48
N ASP A 368 -18.05 -37.38 6.65
CA ASP A 368 -17.66 -38.26 7.77
C ASP A 368 -16.54 -39.27 7.43
N HIS A 369 -15.78 -39.01 6.35
CA HIS A 369 -14.62 -39.79 5.96
C HIS A 369 -13.35 -39.29 6.69
N TYR A 370 -13.33 -39.40 8.02
CA TYR A 370 -12.31 -38.77 8.86
C TYR A 370 -10.87 -39.19 8.55
N ASP A 371 -10.63 -40.46 8.25
CA ASP A 371 -9.26 -40.93 7.94
C ASP A 371 -8.75 -40.37 6.60
N LEU A 372 -9.64 -40.23 5.60
CA LEU A 372 -9.30 -39.56 4.34
C LEU A 372 -9.08 -38.06 4.55
N ALA A 373 -9.91 -37.42 5.37
CA ALA A 373 -9.72 -36.00 5.72
C ALA A 373 -8.33 -35.76 6.37
N LEU A 374 -7.95 -36.60 7.32
CA LEU A 374 -6.63 -36.54 7.97
C LEU A 374 -5.47 -36.80 7.00
N ASP A 375 -5.57 -37.76 6.08
CA ASP A 375 -4.53 -37.96 5.03
C ASP A 375 -4.36 -36.69 4.17
N HIS A 376 -5.47 -36.10 3.73
CA HIS A 376 -5.44 -34.88 2.94
C HIS A 376 -4.92 -33.66 3.73
N TYR A 377 -5.30 -33.51 4.99
CA TYR A 377 -4.75 -32.45 5.85
C TYR A 377 -3.27 -32.65 6.13
N ASN A 378 -2.79 -33.88 6.35
CA ASN A 378 -1.37 -34.16 6.50
C ASN A 378 -0.56 -33.81 5.24
N ARG A 379 -1.07 -34.13 4.05
CA ARG A 379 -0.46 -33.70 2.78
C ARG A 379 -0.43 -32.18 2.63
N SER A 380 -1.53 -31.51 2.99
CA SER A 380 -1.62 -30.05 3.02
C SER A 380 -0.57 -29.44 3.95
N LEU A 381 -0.49 -29.93 5.18
CA LEU A 381 0.42 -29.46 6.21
C LEU A 381 1.88 -29.63 5.80
N LYS A 382 2.25 -30.80 5.27
CA LYS A 382 3.61 -31.08 4.78
C LYS A 382 4.06 -30.08 3.71
N ILE A 383 3.17 -29.73 2.78
CA ILE A 383 3.47 -28.74 1.73
C ILE A 383 3.61 -27.35 2.35
N LYS A 384 2.67 -26.94 3.20
CA LYS A 384 2.66 -25.61 3.82
C LYS A 384 3.87 -25.38 4.73
N LEU A 385 4.27 -26.37 5.53
CA LEU A 385 5.46 -26.29 6.37
C LEU A 385 6.76 -26.13 5.57
N LYS A 386 6.80 -26.64 4.33
CA LYS A 386 7.98 -26.49 3.46
C LYS A 386 7.99 -25.14 2.71
N SER A 387 6.82 -24.56 2.47
CA SER A 387 6.65 -23.46 1.49
C SER A 387 6.26 -22.11 2.10
N LEU A 388 5.83 -22.10 3.36
CA LEU A 388 5.39 -20.90 4.06
C LEU A 388 6.26 -20.65 5.31
N PRO A 389 6.34 -19.40 5.79
CA PRO A 389 6.90 -19.10 7.11
C PRO A 389 6.21 -19.92 8.21
N ALA A 390 6.94 -20.28 9.27
CA ALA A 390 6.43 -21.17 10.32
C ALA A 390 5.18 -20.61 11.02
N GLU A 391 5.07 -19.29 11.10
CA GLU A 391 3.97 -18.56 11.73
C GLU A 391 2.82 -18.27 10.75
N HIS A 392 2.82 -18.83 9.54
CA HIS A 392 1.79 -18.48 8.56
C HIS A 392 0.39 -19.00 9.00
N PRO A 393 -0.67 -18.15 9.03
CA PRO A 393 -2.00 -18.55 9.50
C PRO A 393 -2.62 -19.77 8.80
N PHE A 394 -2.26 -20.03 7.54
CA PHE A 394 -2.71 -21.23 6.82
C PHE A 394 -2.17 -22.56 7.36
N ILE A 395 -1.05 -22.55 8.10
CA ILE A 395 -0.54 -23.72 8.83
C ILE A 395 -1.44 -23.95 10.05
N ALA A 396 -1.71 -22.89 10.82
CA ALA A 396 -2.63 -22.94 11.96
C ALA A 396 -4.01 -23.47 11.58
N MET A 397 -4.58 -22.98 10.49
CA MET A 397 -5.87 -23.45 9.97
C MET A 397 -5.88 -24.96 9.66
N THR A 398 -4.77 -25.51 9.15
CA THR A 398 -4.70 -26.96 8.89
C THR A 398 -4.58 -27.74 10.19
N TYR A 399 -3.84 -27.27 11.18
CA TYR A 399 -3.84 -27.87 12.51
C TYR A 399 -5.22 -27.82 13.17
N GLU A 400 -5.91 -26.68 13.09
CA GLU A 400 -7.28 -26.54 13.60
C GLU A 400 -8.24 -27.53 12.94
N ASN A 401 -8.20 -27.67 11.62
CA ASN A 401 -9.01 -28.66 10.89
C ASN A 401 -8.70 -30.10 11.34
N MET A 402 -7.43 -30.44 11.59
CA MET A 402 -7.07 -31.76 12.12
C MET A 402 -7.60 -31.95 13.55
N GLY A 403 -7.49 -30.92 14.41
CA GLY A 403 -8.03 -30.95 15.77
C GLY A 403 -9.53 -31.19 15.79
N ILE A 404 -10.29 -30.54 14.90
CA ILE A 404 -11.75 -30.77 14.76
C ILE A 404 -12.05 -32.22 14.39
N VAL A 405 -11.27 -32.81 13.45
CA VAL A 405 -11.48 -34.23 13.09
C VAL A 405 -11.22 -35.16 14.27
N TYR A 406 -10.17 -34.92 15.06
CA TYR A 406 -9.90 -35.73 16.26
C TYR A 406 -10.97 -35.55 17.33
N GLU A 407 -11.54 -34.35 17.44
CA GLU A 407 -12.62 -34.10 18.39
C GLU A 407 -13.87 -34.89 18.03
N ASP A 408 -14.23 -34.93 16.75
CA ASP A 408 -15.37 -35.72 16.26
C ASP A 408 -15.12 -37.23 16.31
N LYS A 409 -13.85 -37.66 16.49
CA LYS A 409 -13.46 -39.04 16.81
C LYS A 409 -13.38 -39.33 18.32
N ASP A 410 -13.77 -38.37 19.16
CA ASP A 410 -13.66 -38.42 20.63
C ASP A 410 -12.21 -38.61 21.16
N ASP A 411 -11.20 -38.23 20.37
CA ASP A 411 -9.78 -38.24 20.76
C ASP A 411 -9.37 -36.84 21.26
N PHE A 412 -9.73 -36.54 22.52
CA PHE A 412 -9.47 -35.23 23.12
C PHE A 412 -7.97 -34.97 23.34
N GLU A 413 -7.14 -36.00 23.48
CA GLU A 413 -5.68 -35.86 23.59
C GLU A 413 -5.10 -35.29 22.29
N GLN A 414 -5.40 -35.91 21.14
CA GLN A 414 -4.94 -35.40 19.84
C GLN A 414 -5.58 -34.05 19.51
N THR A 415 -6.86 -33.87 19.83
CA THR A 415 -7.56 -32.59 19.66
C THR A 415 -6.78 -31.45 20.31
N LEU A 416 -6.41 -31.62 21.58
CA LEU A 416 -5.69 -30.59 22.34
C LEU A 416 -4.30 -30.32 21.76
N ILE A 417 -3.58 -31.36 21.33
CA ILE A 417 -2.26 -31.22 20.68
C ILE A 417 -2.36 -30.33 19.44
N TYR A 418 -3.33 -30.61 18.56
CA TYR A 418 -3.46 -29.87 17.30
C TYR A 418 -4.03 -28.46 17.51
N MET A 419 -5.01 -28.29 18.38
CA MET A 419 -5.56 -26.97 18.68
C MET A 419 -4.54 -26.04 19.36
N LYS A 420 -3.69 -26.57 20.26
CA LYS A 420 -2.59 -25.79 20.86
C LYS A 420 -1.53 -25.36 19.83
N LYS A 421 -1.20 -26.22 18.87
CA LYS A 421 -0.31 -25.84 17.74
C LYS A 421 -0.91 -24.73 16.89
N ALA A 422 -2.21 -24.81 16.59
CA ALA A 422 -2.91 -23.75 15.87
C ALA A 422 -2.93 -22.43 16.67
N GLN A 423 -3.23 -22.49 17.97
CA GLN A 423 -3.24 -21.33 18.86
C GLN A 423 -1.88 -20.62 18.88
N ALA A 424 -0.79 -21.35 19.09
CA ALA A 424 0.55 -20.79 19.14
C ALA A 424 0.91 -20.00 17.87
N ILE A 425 0.52 -20.50 16.70
CA ILE A 425 0.75 -19.81 15.43
C ILE A 425 -0.17 -18.58 15.31
N TYR A 426 -1.47 -18.71 15.58
CA TYR A 426 -2.40 -17.59 15.45
C TYR A 426 -2.06 -16.42 16.38
N GLU A 427 -1.60 -16.68 17.60
CA GLU A 427 -1.20 -15.65 18.56
C GLU A 427 0.01 -14.83 18.13
N VAL A 428 0.92 -15.44 17.36
CA VAL A 428 2.09 -14.74 16.80
C VAL A 428 1.72 -14.02 15.50
N ALA A 429 0.87 -14.63 14.68
CA ALA A 429 0.60 -14.17 13.33
C ALA A 429 -0.46 -13.06 13.24
N LEU A 430 -1.36 -12.96 14.22
CA LEU A 430 -2.55 -12.12 14.15
C LEU A 430 -2.71 -11.28 15.42
N PRO A 431 -3.35 -10.10 15.35
CA PRO A 431 -3.71 -9.32 16.53
C PRO A 431 -4.54 -10.15 17.52
N LEU A 432 -4.36 -9.91 18.82
CA LEU A 432 -5.03 -10.68 19.88
C LEU A 432 -6.56 -10.66 19.82
N ASN A 433 -7.15 -9.62 19.22
CA ASN A 433 -8.59 -9.47 19.02
C ASN A 433 -9.09 -10.08 17.70
N HIS A 434 -8.22 -10.71 16.91
CA HIS A 434 -8.62 -11.33 15.65
C HIS A 434 -9.55 -12.53 15.92
N PRO A 435 -10.66 -12.70 15.16
CA PRO A 435 -11.63 -13.77 15.38
C PRO A 435 -11.01 -15.17 15.51
N ASN A 436 -10.05 -15.52 14.66
CA ASN A 436 -9.36 -16.82 14.73
C ASN A 436 -8.62 -17.04 16.06
N VAL A 437 -7.97 -16.00 16.62
CA VAL A 437 -7.27 -16.09 17.92
C VAL A 437 -8.27 -16.29 19.06
N VAL A 438 -9.40 -15.57 19.01
CA VAL A 438 -10.46 -15.70 20.00
C VAL A 438 -11.11 -17.08 19.93
N ASN A 439 -11.45 -17.54 18.72
CA ASN A 439 -12.12 -18.82 18.50
C ASN A 439 -11.23 -19.99 18.91
N ILE A 440 -9.94 -20.01 18.53
CA ILE A 440 -9.06 -21.12 18.89
C ILE A 440 -8.84 -21.21 20.39
N LYS A 441 -8.75 -20.07 21.10
CA LYS A 441 -8.65 -20.03 22.57
C LYS A 441 -9.88 -20.62 23.24
N ASN A 442 -11.07 -20.26 22.74
CA ASN A 442 -12.31 -20.81 23.24
C ASN A 442 -12.42 -22.32 22.96
N ASN A 443 -11.97 -22.77 21.80
CA ASN A 443 -11.95 -24.19 21.43
C ASN A 443 -11.00 -24.99 22.32
N VAL A 444 -9.77 -24.50 22.55
CA VAL A 444 -8.79 -25.14 23.45
C VAL A 444 -9.37 -25.24 24.86
N LYS A 445 -9.89 -24.14 25.42
CA LYS A 445 -10.48 -24.14 26.76
C LYS A 445 -11.65 -25.13 26.87
N ARG A 446 -12.54 -25.14 25.88
CA ARG A 446 -13.70 -26.06 25.84
C ARG A 446 -13.26 -27.53 25.87
N VAL A 447 -12.15 -27.87 25.23
CA VAL A 447 -11.62 -29.25 25.19
C VAL A 447 -10.86 -29.58 26.47
N GLU A 448 -10.16 -28.62 27.10
CA GLU A 448 -9.50 -28.82 28.39
C GLU A 448 -10.49 -29.08 29.55
N ASP A 449 -11.73 -28.60 29.42
CA ASP A 449 -12.80 -28.79 30.39
C ASP A 449 -13.54 -30.16 30.23
N LYS A 450 -13.22 -30.96 29.19
CA LYS A 450 -13.77 -32.30 28.94
C LYS A 450 -12.81 -33.38 29.45
#